data_AF-A0A7V6PF73-F1
#
_entry.id   AF-A0A7V6PF73-F1
#
_cell.length_a   1.000
_cell.length_b   1.000
_cell.length_c   1.000
_cell.angle_alpha   90.00
_cell.angle_beta   90.00
_cell.angle_gamma   90.00
#
_symmetry.space_group_name_H-M   'P 1'
#
loop_
_entity.id
_entity.type
_entity.pdbx_description
1 polymer ?
#
loop_
_entity_poly.entity_id
_entity_poly.type
_entity_poly.pdbx_seq_one_letter_code
_entity_poly.pdbx_strand_id
1 'polypeptide(L)'
;KDPYYRLKLAEPKVRVPEAKRKGPRYTPLSKRQDRPNAILWLVRNHPELKDAQISRLIGTTKSTIEQIRNRTHWNSANLTAMDPVTLGLCSQIDLDIEVERASRNRPAAPEADSTLLPASATENFDYRDEQPAEDELDADKVFAKLSSLKGANTDDEDEEE
;
A
#
# COMPACT_ATOMS: atom_id res chain seq x y z
N LYS A 1 -22.78 6.75 66.62
CA LYS A 1 -22.43 6.38 65.23
C LYS A 1 -23.71 6.47 64.43
N ASP A 2 -23.89 7.51 63.62
CA ASP A 2 -25.20 7.81 63.01
C ASP A 2 -25.56 6.85 61.87
N PRO A 3 -26.71 6.18 61.91
CA PRO A 3 -27.16 5.26 60.87
C PRO A 3 -27.49 5.93 59.53
N TYR A 4 -27.70 7.24 59.51
CA TYR A 4 -28.14 8.01 58.33
C TYR A 4 -27.01 8.73 57.59
N TYR A 5 -25.76 8.58 58.05
CA TYR A 5 -24.63 9.24 57.41
C TYR A 5 -24.30 8.58 56.06
N ARG A 6 -24.52 9.31 54.97
CA ARG A 6 -24.16 8.89 53.61
C ARG A 6 -22.75 9.38 53.27
N LEU A 7 -21.86 8.47 52.89
CA LEU A 7 -20.53 8.82 52.42
C LEU A 7 -20.62 9.75 51.20
N LYS A 8 -19.79 10.80 51.19
CA LYS A 8 -19.56 11.67 50.04
C LYS A 8 -18.20 11.37 49.45
N LEU A 9 -18.14 11.25 48.13
CA LEU A 9 -16.89 11.02 47.42
C LEU A 9 -16.00 12.27 47.57
N ALA A 10 -14.75 12.07 47.99
CA ALA A 10 -13.80 13.17 48.11
C ALA A 10 -13.36 13.66 46.74
N GLU A 11 -13.24 14.98 46.56
CA GLU A 11 -12.78 15.55 45.30
C GLU A 11 -11.32 15.13 45.03
N PRO A 12 -11.00 14.73 43.79
CA PRO A 12 -9.66 14.27 43.44
C PRO A 12 -8.66 15.43 43.59
N LYS A 13 -7.62 15.20 44.41
CA LYS A 13 -6.55 16.18 44.71
C LYS A 13 -5.68 16.55 43.51
N VAL A 14 -5.76 15.81 42.41
CA VAL A 14 -4.97 16.01 41.20
C VAL A 14 -5.92 16.30 40.04
N ARG A 15 -5.91 17.53 39.55
CA ARG A 15 -6.55 17.88 38.28
C ARG A 15 -5.67 17.33 37.15
N VAL A 16 -6.13 16.28 36.47
CA VAL A 16 -5.50 15.83 35.24
C VAL A 16 -5.64 16.97 34.21
N PRO A 17 -4.54 17.49 33.64
CA PRO A 17 -4.63 18.51 32.61
C PRO A 17 -5.43 17.96 31.43
N GLU A 18 -6.47 18.65 30.99
CA GLU A 18 -7.17 18.30 29.76
C GLU A 18 -6.17 18.32 28.60
N ALA A 19 -6.11 17.23 27.84
CA ALA A 19 -5.24 17.13 26.68
C ALA A 19 -5.59 18.25 25.70
N LYS A 20 -4.68 19.22 25.54
CA LYS A 20 -4.86 20.32 24.59
C LYS A 20 -5.15 19.73 23.21
N ARG A 21 -6.29 20.11 22.63
CA ARG A 21 -6.64 19.73 21.24
C ARG A 21 -5.51 20.24 20.34
N LYS A 22 -4.83 19.33 19.66
CA LYS A 22 -3.76 19.67 18.71
C LYS A 22 -4.40 20.51 17.59
N GLY A 23 -4.09 21.81 17.56
CA GLY A 23 -4.50 22.69 16.48
C GLY A 23 -3.77 22.34 15.16
N PRO A 24 -4.19 22.94 14.04
CA PRO A 24 -3.52 22.75 12.75
C PRO A 24 -2.02 23.07 12.87
N ARG A 25 -1.17 22.08 12.63
CA ARG A 25 0.29 22.26 12.68
C ARG A 25 0.71 23.04 11.43
N TYR A 26 1.24 24.24 11.62
CA TYR A 26 1.80 25.03 10.52
C TYR A 26 3.00 24.29 9.92
N THR A 27 2.96 24.01 8.61
CA THR A 27 4.12 23.49 7.88
C THR A 27 4.98 24.66 7.37
N PRO A 28 6.26 24.75 7.78
CA PRO A 28 7.15 25.84 7.35
C PRO A 28 7.37 25.79 5.83
N LEU A 29 7.70 26.94 5.24
CA LEU A 29 7.85 27.12 3.77
C LEU A 29 8.78 26.08 3.14
N SER A 30 9.89 25.75 3.80
CA SER A 30 10.87 24.76 3.34
C SER A 30 10.25 23.38 3.10
N LYS A 31 9.26 22.99 3.93
CA LYS A 31 8.58 21.70 3.85
C LYS A 31 7.30 21.73 3.00
N ARG A 32 6.97 22.86 2.36
CA ARG A 32 5.74 22.97 1.55
C ARG A 32 5.85 22.27 0.20
N GLN A 33 7.06 22.23 -0.38
CA GLN A 33 7.33 21.52 -1.63
C GLN A 33 7.23 20.00 -1.45
N ASP A 34 7.42 19.51 -0.23
CA ASP A 34 7.28 18.08 0.10
C ASP A 34 5.82 17.66 0.32
N ARG A 35 4.89 18.61 0.50
CA ARG A 35 3.48 18.30 0.73
C ARG A 35 2.84 17.60 -0.48
N PRO A 36 3.01 18.08 -1.73
CA PRO A 36 2.50 17.36 -2.89
C PRO A 36 3.05 15.94 -3.04
N ASN A 37 4.33 15.74 -2.72
CA ASN A 37 5.00 14.43 -2.72
C ASN A 37 4.37 13.47 -1.68
N ALA A 38 4.12 13.99 -0.48
CA ALA A 38 3.42 13.27 0.58
C ALA A 38 1.98 12.90 0.24
N ILE A 39 1.23 13.83 -0.37
CA ILE A 39 -0.15 13.58 -0.80
C ILE A 39 -0.19 12.49 -1.87
N LEU A 40 0.73 12.56 -2.84
CA LEU A 40 0.84 11.54 -3.89
C LEU A 40 1.11 10.15 -3.29
N TRP A 41 1.98 10.06 -2.28
CA TRP A 41 2.25 8.81 -1.58
C TRP A 41 1.03 8.27 -0.85
N LEU A 42 0.29 9.12 -0.12
CA LEU A 42 -0.92 8.70 0.59
C LEU A 42 -2.01 8.22 -0.37
N VAL A 43 -2.26 8.96 -1.46
CA VAL A 43 -3.27 8.57 -2.46
C VAL A 43 -2.90 7.24 -3.14
N ARG A 44 -1.59 6.97 -3.31
CA ARG A 44 -1.10 5.76 -3.97
C ARG A 44 -1.08 4.53 -3.05
N ASN A 45 -0.65 4.68 -1.80
CA ASN A 45 -0.48 3.55 -0.88
C ASN A 45 -1.68 3.33 0.04
N HIS A 46 -2.41 4.39 0.38
CA HIS A 46 -3.56 4.36 1.28
C HIS A 46 -4.81 4.96 0.60
N PRO A 47 -5.37 4.29 -0.42
CA PRO A 47 -6.60 4.74 -1.07
C PRO A 47 -7.81 4.74 -0.13
N GLU A 48 -7.69 4.07 1.03
CA GLU A 48 -8.69 4.01 2.09
C GLU A 48 -8.88 5.36 2.79
N LEU A 49 -7.85 6.22 2.79
CA LEU A 49 -7.90 7.52 3.44
C LEU A 49 -8.79 8.51 2.66
N LYS A 50 -9.72 9.14 3.37
CA LYS A 50 -10.58 10.21 2.84
C LYS A 50 -9.79 11.52 2.74
N ASP A 51 -10.17 12.39 1.79
CA ASP A 51 -9.49 13.69 1.62
C ASP A 51 -9.56 14.57 2.89
N ALA A 52 -10.63 14.44 3.69
CA ALA A 52 -10.74 15.09 4.98
C ALA A 52 -9.64 14.66 5.97
N GLN A 53 -9.28 13.38 5.95
CA GLN A 53 -8.23 12.78 6.78
C GLN A 53 -6.85 13.24 6.32
N ILE A 54 -6.58 13.18 5.00
CA ILE A 54 -5.33 13.66 4.40
C ILE A 54 -5.12 15.16 4.70
N SER A 55 -6.18 15.96 4.62
CA SER A 55 -6.10 17.39 4.92
C SER A 55 -5.70 17.67 6.37
N ARG A 56 -6.14 16.83 7.33
CA ARG A 56 -5.77 16.93 8.75
C ARG A 56 -4.33 16.47 9.02
N LEU A 57 -3.88 15.41 8.35
CA LEU A 57 -2.53 14.85 8.55
C LEU A 57 -1.43 15.79 8.03
N ILE A 58 -1.57 16.27 6.79
CA ILE A 58 -0.53 17.06 6.11
C ILE A 58 -0.73 18.57 6.32
N GLY A 59 -1.97 18.99 6.65
CA GLY A 59 -2.34 20.41 6.77
C GLY A 59 -2.51 21.10 5.41
N THR A 60 -2.86 20.35 4.36
CA THR A 60 -3.12 20.86 3.01
C THR A 60 -4.62 21.15 2.79
N THR A 61 -4.98 21.80 1.68
CA THR A 61 -6.38 22.01 1.30
C THR A 61 -6.89 20.84 0.45
N LYS A 62 -8.23 20.62 0.49
CA LYS A 62 -8.88 19.57 -0.31
C LYS A 62 -8.70 19.78 -1.82
N SER A 63 -8.73 21.03 -2.27
CA SER A 63 -8.50 21.38 -3.69
C SER A 63 -7.12 20.94 -4.17
N THR A 64 -6.07 21.10 -3.36
CA THR A 64 -4.73 20.61 -3.73
C THR A 64 -4.67 19.08 -3.76
N ILE A 65 -5.38 18.38 -2.88
CA ILE A 65 -5.46 16.91 -2.91
C ILE A 65 -6.11 16.43 -4.20
N GLU A 66 -7.23 17.05 -4.58
CA GLU A 66 -7.94 16.73 -5.82
C GLU A 66 -7.09 17.01 -7.06
N GLN A 67 -6.38 18.14 -7.09
CA GLN A 67 -5.43 18.44 -8.18
C GLN A 67 -4.33 17.39 -8.32
N ILE A 68 -3.83 16.84 -7.22
CA ILE A 68 -2.79 15.79 -7.26
C ILE A 68 -3.39 14.46 -7.73
N ARG A 69 -4.59 14.11 -7.28
CA ARG A 69 -5.33 12.91 -7.72
C ARG A 69 -5.60 12.95 -9.23
N ASN A 70 -6.00 14.12 -9.73
CA ASN A 70 -6.28 14.37 -11.14
C ASN A 70 -5.02 14.73 -11.96
N ARG A 71 -3.84 14.79 -11.31
CA ARG A 71 -2.56 15.21 -11.94
C ARG A 71 -2.59 16.61 -12.60
N THR A 72 -3.49 17.49 -12.15
CA THR A 72 -3.63 18.87 -12.63
C THR A 72 -2.87 19.90 -11.78
N HIS A 73 -2.15 19.45 -10.76
CA HIS A 73 -1.23 20.32 -10.01
C HIS A 73 -0.13 20.87 -10.94
N TRP A 74 0.24 22.13 -10.79
CA TRP A 74 1.21 22.81 -11.67
C TRP A 74 2.57 22.09 -11.80
N ASN A 75 2.97 21.34 -10.76
CA ASN A 75 4.20 20.55 -10.74
C ASN A 75 3.96 19.04 -10.90
N SER A 76 2.87 18.60 -11.53
CA SER A 76 2.48 17.17 -11.54
C SER A 76 3.51 16.25 -12.20
N ALA A 77 4.29 16.76 -13.16
CA ALA A 77 5.32 16.01 -13.87
C ALA A 77 6.52 15.61 -13.00
N ASN A 78 6.88 16.43 -12.00
CA ASN A 78 8.07 16.19 -11.17
C ASN A 78 7.74 15.66 -9.77
N LEU A 79 6.49 15.25 -9.52
CA LEU A 79 6.11 14.73 -8.21
C LEU A 79 6.72 13.36 -7.97
N THR A 80 7.32 13.18 -6.80
CA THR A 80 7.83 11.89 -6.33
C THR A 80 7.03 11.45 -5.12
N ALA A 81 6.48 10.23 -5.13
CA ALA A 81 5.75 9.70 -3.99
C ALA A 81 6.71 9.43 -2.82
N MET A 82 6.68 10.28 -1.78
CA MET A 82 7.48 10.17 -0.56
C MET A 82 6.59 10.07 0.68
N ASP A 83 6.99 9.26 1.67
CA ASP A 83 6.20 9.03 2.87
C ASP A 83 6.12 10.30 3.77
N PRO A 84 4.91 10.78 4.14
CA PRO A 84 4.75 11.93 5.03
C PRO A 84 5.41 11.81 6.41
N VAL A 85 5.63 10.59 6.93
CA VAL A 85 6.31 10.38 8.21
C VAL A 85 7.81 10.66 8.07
N THR A 86 8.43 10.18 6.99
CA THR A 86 9.86 10.44 6.69
C THR A 86 10.14 11.91 6.45
N LEU A 87 9.19 12.63 5.85
CA LEU A 87 9.25 14.08 5.65
C LEU A 87 8.98 14.88 6.95
N GLY A 88 8.55 14.20 8.02
CA GLY A 88 8.20 14.78 9.30
C GLY A 88 6.99 15.71 9.23
N LEU A 89 6.04 15.42 8.33
CA LEU A 89 4.78 16.15 8.18
C LEU A 89 3.71 15.60 9.14
N CYS A 90 3.62 14.27 9.25
CA CYS A 90 2.81 13.58 10.27
C CYS A 90 3.70 12.73 11.19
N SER A 91 3.16 12.31 12.32
CA SER A 91 3.78 11.25 13.14
C SER A 91 3.26 9.88 12.72
N GLN A 92 4.05 8.84 12.95
CA GLN A 92 3.63 7.45 12.70
C GLN A 92 2.29 7.14 13.37
N ILE A 93 2.16 7.55 14.64
CA ILE A 93 0.95 7.34 15.44
C ILE A 93 -0.27 8.02 14.80
N ASP A 94 -0.12 9.25 14.30
CA ASP A 94 -1.24 9.97 13.68
C ASP A 94 -1.66 9.29 12.36
N LEU A 95 -0.71 8.76 11.58
CA LEU A 95 -0.98 8.02 10.35
C LEU A 95 -1.75 6.73 10.67
N ASP A 96 -1.25 5.93 11.61
CA ASP A 96 -1.84 4.65 11.98
C ASP A 96 -3.28 4.83 12.51
N ILE A 97 -3.52 5.83 13.35
CA ILE A 97 -4.86 6.16 13.87
C ILE A 97 -5.84 6.49 12.74
N GLU A 98 -5.39 7.25 11.75
CA GLU A 98 -6.27 7.72 10.69
C GLU A 98 -6.54 6.62 9.65
N VAL A 99 -5.57 5.73 9.40
CA VAL A 99 -5.75 4.50 8.62
C VAL A 99 -6.73 3.57 9.31
N GLU A 100 -6.59 3.34 10.61
CA GLU A 100 -7.53 2.50 11.37
C GLU A 100 -8.95 3.10 11.39
N ARG A 101 -9.06 4.43 11.50
CA ARG A 101 -10.36 5.11 11.38
C ARG A 101 -10.95 5.00 9.99
N ALA A 102 -10.12 5.04 8.96
CA ALA A 102 -10.55 4.90 7.57
C ALA A 102 -11.05 3.48 7.28
N SER A 103 -10.31 2.47 7.73
CA SER A 103 -10.67 1.05 7.54
C SER A 103 -11.99 0.71 8.24
N ARG A 104 -12.20 1.18 9.49
CA ARG A 104 -13.49 0.99 10.20
C ARG A 104 -14.68 1.69 9.56
N ASN A 105 -14.45 2.80 8.85
CA ASN A 105 -15.51 3.56 8.18
C ASN A 105 -15.84 3.00 6.78
N ARG A 106 -15.02 2.09 6.26
CA ARG A 106 -15.39 1.31 5.09
C ARG A 106 -16.32 0.20 5.58
N PRO A 107 -17.53 0.03 5.02
CA PRO A 107 -18.27 -1.20 5.28
C PRO A 107 -17.35 -2.35 4.91
N ALA A 108 -17.26 -3.37 5.77
CA ALA A 108 -16.51 -4.58 5.46
C ALA A 108 -16.87 -4.95 4.02
N ALA A 109 -15.87 -5.01 3.14
CA ALA A 109 -16.09 -5.64 1.85
C ALA A 109 -16.71 -7.01 2.17
N PRO A 110 -17.75 -7.47 1.45
CA PRO A 110 -18.26 -8.82 1.66
C PRO A 110 -17.03 -9.71 1.65
N GLU A 111 -16.77 -10.38 2.77
CA GLU A 111 -15.55 -11.16 2.95
C GLU A 111 -15.44 -12.04 1.71
N ALA A 112 -14.49 -11.74 0.85
CA ALA A 112 -14.10 -12.69 -0.18
C ALA A 112 -13.47 -13.78 0.65
N ASP A 113 -14.27 -14.81 0.91
CA ASP A 113 -14.02 -15.93 1.79
C ASP A 113 -12.53 -16.32 1.71
N SER A 114 -11.72 -15.79 2.63
CA SER A 114 -10.43 -16.36 2.99
C SER A 114 -10.63 -17.57 3.91
N THR A 115 -11.82 -18.15 3.87
CA THR A 115 -12.14 -19.48 4.33
C THR A 115 -11.85 -20.40 3.15
N LEU A 116 -11.01 -21.42 3.37
CA LEU A 116 -10.83 -22.49 2.39
C LEU A 116 -12.21 -22.95 1.90
N LEU A 117 -12.32 -23.21 0.59
CA LEU A 117 -13.51 -23.82 0.03
C LEU A 117 -13.88 -25.05 0.89
N PRO A 118 -15.16 -25.27 1.21
CA PRO A 118 -15.57 -26.40 2.05
C PRO A 118 -15.09 -27.71 1.41
N ALA A 119 -14.74 -28.71 2.22
CA ALA A 119 -14.24 -30.01 1.72
C ALA A 119 -15.16 -30.64 0.66
N SER A 120 -16.47 -30.42 0.77
CA SER A 120 -17.47 -30.85 -0.22
C SER A 120 -17.27 -30.24 -1.63
N ALA A 121 -16.69 -29.04 -1.75
CA ALA A 121 -16.40 -28.40 -3.03
C ALA A 121 -15.11 -28.94 -3.69
N THR A 122 -14.28 -29.67 -2.95
CA THR A 122 -13.04 -30.28 -3.46
C THR A 122 -13.14 -31.80 -3.65
N GLU A 123 -14.17 -32.45 -3.09
CA GLU A 123 -14.36 -33.91 -3.19
C GLU A 123 -14.63 -34.40 -4.62
N ASN A 124 -15.21 -33.55 -5.49
CA ASN A 124 -15.50 -33.87 -6.89
C ASN A 124 -14.65 -33.04 -7.87
N PHE A 125 -13.44 -32.66 -7.47
CA PHE A 125 -12.51 -32.03 -8.41
C PHE A 125 -12.01 -33.11 -9.37
N ASP A 126 -12.63 -33.17 -10.56
CA ASP A 126 -12.23 -34.07 -11.65
C ASP A 126 -10.82 -33.64 -12.09
N TYR A 127 -9.80 -34.28 -11.52
CA TYR A 127 -8.42 -34.20 -12.01
C TYR A 127 -8.38 -34.97 -13.32
N ARG A 128 -9.00 -34.40 -14.35
CA ARG A 128 -8.66 -34.75 -15.72
C ARG A 128 -7.22 -34.34 -15.89
N ASP A 129 -6.37 -35.35 -15.76
CA ASP A 129 -5.02 -35.37 -16.27
C ASP A 129 -5.13 -35.12 -17.78
N GLU A 130 -5.31 -33.86 -18.18
CA GLU A 130 -4.81 -33.43 -19.47
C GLU A 130 -3.30 -33.46 -19.31
N GLN A 131 -2.73 -34.66 -19.41
CA GLN A 131 -1.33 -34.80 -19.76
C GLN A 131 -1.14 -33.87 -20.96
N PRO A 132 -0.32 -32.81 -20.86
CA PRO A 132 0.16 -32.19 -22.07
C PRO A 132 0.79 -33.35 -22.84
N ALA A 133 0.24 -33.65 -24.02
CA ALA A 133 0.73 -34.74 -24.86
C ALA A 133 2.24 -34.68 -24.79
N GLU A 134 2.84 -35.72 -24.23
CA GLU A 134 4.28 -35.83 -24.12
C GLU A 134 4.75 -35.88 -25.58
N ASP A 135 5.12 -34.71 -26.12
CA ASP A 135 5.86 -34.63 -27.36
C ASP A 135 7.15 -35.37 -27.06
N GLU A 136 7.19 -36.66 -27.35
CA GLU A 136 8.38 -37.51 -27.23
C GLU A 136 9.52 -36.78 -27.94
N LEU A 137 10.41 -36.19 -27.13
CA LEU A 137 11.56 -35.46 -27.63
C LEU A 137 12.51 -36.50 -28.25
N ASP A 138 12.35 -36.73 -29.55
CA ASP A 138 13.18 -37.62 -30.34
C ASP A 138 14.65 -37.16 -30.29
N ALA A 139 15.47 -37.92 -29.56
CA ALA A 139 16.88 -37.62 -29.31
C ALA A 139 17.65 -37.38 -30.61
N ASP A 140 17.33 -38.13 -31.67
CA ASP A 140 18.02 -38.01 -32.97
C ASP A 140 17.78 -36.64 -33.61
N LYS A 141 16.60 -36.04 -33.39
CA LYS A 141 16.26 -34.70 -33.89
C LYS A 141 17.00 -33.60 -33.11
N VAL A 142 17.27 -33.82 -31.82
CA VAL A 142 18.05 -32.89 -30.99
C VAL A 142 19.54 -32.93 -31.39
N PHE A 143 20.10 -34.12 -31.62
CA PHE A 143 21.48 -34.27 -32.09
C PHE A 143 21.70 -33.79 -33.53
N ALA A 144 20.72 -33.98 -34.43
CA ALA A 144 20.77 -33.42 -35.78
C ALA A 144 20.79 -31.88 -35.77
N LYS A 145 20.00 -31.25 -34.89
CA LYS A 145 19.97 -29.79 -34.77
C LYS A 145 21.25 -29.21 -34.19
N LEU A 146 21.89 -29.94 -33.26
CA LEU A 146 23.17 -29.54 -32.67
C LEU A 146 24.36 -29.69 -33.65
N SER A 147 24.37 -30.76 -34.46
CA SER A 147 25.40 -30.96 -35.49
C SER A 147 25.29 -29.95 -36.63
N SER A 148 24.08 -29.59 -37.07
CA SER A 148 23.86 -28.53 -38.05
C SER A 148 24.31 -27.15 -37.53
N LEU A 149 24.16 -26.89 -36.22
CA LEU A 149 24.62 -25.64 -35.60
C LEU A 149 26.14 -25.57 -35.45
N LYS A 150 26.81 -26.73 -35.33
CA LYS A 150 28.28 -26.81 -35.24
C LYS A 150 28.98 -26.69 -36.59
N GLY A 151 28.34 -27.11 -37.68
CA GLY A 151 28.88 -26.97 -39.04
C GLY A 151 28.86 -25.54 -39.60
N ALA A 152 28.10 -24.62 -39.00
CA ALA A 152 28.00 -23.23 -39.48
C ALA A 152 29.09 -22.29 -38.94
N ASN A 153 29.99 -22.77 -38.07
CA ASN A 153 31.02 -21.96 -37.40
C ASN A 153 32.46 -22.37 -37.80
N THR A 154 32.67 -23.05 -38.94
CA THR A 154 34.00 -23.57 -39.31
C THR A 154 34.45 -23.30 -40.75
N ASP A 155 33.84 -22.33 -41.44
CA ASP A 155 34.19 -21.99 -42.84
C ASP A 155 34.68 -20.54 -43.01
N ASP A 156 35.45 -19.98 -42.06
CA ASP A 156 36.03 -18.62 -42.22
C ASP A 156 37.50 -18.48 -41.75
N GLU A 157 38.25 -19.57 -41.62
CA GLU A 157 39.71 -19.50 -41.42
C GLU A 157 40.40 -20.57 -42.28
N ASP A 158 40.86 -20.16 -43.47
CA ASP A 158 42.12 -20.57 -44.13
C ASP A 158 42.01 -20.55 -45.67
N GLU A 159 42.22 -19.37 -46.30
CA GLU A 159 42.77 -19.25 -47.67
C GLU A 159 43.35 -17.84 -47.90
N GLU A 160 44.59 -17.62 -47.44
CA GLU A 160 45.52 -16.63 -48.02
C GLU A 160 46.87 -17.32 -48.28
N GLU A 161 47.16 -17.57 -49.57
CA GLU A 161 48.51 -17.56 -50.15
C GLU A 161 48.51 -16.54 -51.31
#